data_AF-A0A941WKP4-F1
#
_entry.id   AF-A0A941WKP4-F1
#
_cell.length_a   1.000
_cell.length_b   1.000
_cell.length_c   1.000
_cell.angle_alpha   90.00
_cell.angle_beta   90.00
_cell.angle_gamma   90.00
#
_symmetry.space_group_name_H-M   'P 1'
#
loop_
_entity.id
_entity.type
_entity.pdbx_description
1 polymer ?
#
loop_
_entity_poly.entity_id
_entity_poly.type
_entity_poly.pdbx_seq_one_letter_code
_entity_poly.pdbx_strand_id
1 'polypeptide(L)'
;KNAEVLVLGFTFKENCPDVRNTKVGDVVRVLKDYGINVSVYDPWARAEEVRDEYGIELTGSLSEGRKYDVIVLAVAHKEFLELDIPSLVSENHVVYDVKGCLNPEWVDDRL
;
A
#
# COMPACT_ATOMS: atom_id res chain seq x y z
N LYS A 1 4.63 16.54 -9.16
CA LYS A 1 3.67 15.98 -10.16
C LYS A 1 4.17 14.65 -10.75
N ASN A 2 4.88 13.81 -9.98
CA ASN A 2 5.35 12.51 -10.45
C ASN A 2 5.69 11.60 -9.25
N ALA A 3 4.89 11.70 -8.18
CA ALA A 3 5.16 10.96 -6.96
C ALA A 3 4.79 9.49 -7.15
N GLU A 4 5.68 8.59 -6.75
CA GLU A 4 5.44 7.15 -6.71
C GLU A 4 4.92 6.78 -5.32
N VAL A 5 3.68 6.30 -5.25
CA VAL A 5 3.02 5.93 -4.00
C VAL A 5 2.80 4.42 -3.96
N LEU A 6 3.21 3.80 -2.86
CA LEU A 6 2.90 2.41 -2.54
C LEU A 6 1.84 2.36 -1.44
N VAL A 7 0.74 1.67 -1.72
CA VAL A 7 -0.27 1.33 -0.71
C VAL A 7 -0.08 -0.13 -0.33
N LEU A 8 0.25 -0.36 0.94
CA LEU A 8 0.40 -1.69 1.54
C LEU A 8 -0.92 -2.10 2.18
N GLY A 9 -1.49 -3.18 1.67
CA GLY A 9 -2.78 -3.71 2.11
C GLY A 9 -3.94 -3.07 1.36
N PHE A 10 -4.86 -3.91 0.95
CA PHE A 10 -6.06 -3.58 0.19
C PHE A 10 -7.29 -4.25 0.77
N THR A 11 -7.14 -5.39 1.43
CA THR A 11 -8.25 -6.15 2.03
C THR A 11 -9.04 -5.35 3.07
N PHE A 12 -10.26 -5.78 3.38
CA PHE A 12 -11.11 -5.16 4.38
C PHE A 12 -10.53 -5.29 5.80
N LYS A 13 -9.83 -6.41 6.07
CA LYS A 13 -9.26 -6.73 7.37
C LYS A 13 -7.95 -7.49 7.20
N GLU A 14 -7.07 -7.34 8.16
CA GLU A 14 -5.78 -8.03 8.21
C GLU A 14 -5.91 -9.56 8.06
N ASN A 15 -4.91 -10.14 7.38
CA ASN A 15 -4.71 -11.57 7.21
C ASN A 15 -5.95 -12.32 6.66
N CYS A 16 -6.71 -11.68 5.78
CA CYS A 16 -7.91 -12.23 5.17
C CYS A 16 -8.08 -11.73 3.74
N PRO A 17 -8.47 -12.59 2.77
CA PRO A 17 -8.57 -12.19 1.37
C PRO A 17 -9.81 -11.35 1.01
N ASP A 18 -10.67 -10.96 1.98
CA ASP A 18 -11.94 -10.29 1.66
C ASP A 18 -11.73 -8.83 1.23
N VAL A 19 -12.18 -8.48 0.03
CA VAL A 19 -11.99 -7.14 -0.58
C VAL A 19 -13.29 -6.34 -0.72
N ARG A 20 -14.47 -6.96 -0.64
CA ARG A 20 -15.78 -6.40 -1.07
C ARG A 20 -16.22 -5.08 -0.45
N ASN A 21 -15.67 -4.70 0.70
CA ASN A 21 -16.05 -3.49 1.44
C ASN A 21 -14.84 -2.69 1.90
N THR A 22 -13.70 -2.85 1.22
CA THR A 22 -12.50 -2.10 1.58
C THR A 22 -12.65 -0.62 1.25
N LYS A 23 -12.32 0.24 2.21
CA LYS A 23 -12.21 1.69 1.98
C LYS A 23 -10.90 2.08 1.31
N VAL A 24 -9.95 1.14 1.19
CA VAL A 24 -8.66 1.39 0.54
C VAL A 24 -8.85 1.67 -0.95
N GLY A 25 -9.83 1.02 -1.59
CA GLY A 25 -10.17 1.28 -2.99
C GLY A 25 -10.50 2.75 -3.27
N ASP A 26 -11.27 3.40 -2.38
CA ASP A 26 -11.61 4.82 -2.49
C ASP A 26 -10.36 5.71 -2.41
N VAL A 27 -9.45 5.41 -1.47
CA VAL A 27 -8.19 6.15 -1.30
C VAL A 27 -7.33 6.03 -2.55
N VAL A 28 -7.15 4.81 -3.08
CA VAL A 28 -6.35 4.57 -4.29
C VAL A 28 -6.93 5.31 -5.49
N ARG A 29 -8.26 5.30 -5.64
CA ARG A 29 -8.94 6.01 -6.73
C ARG A 29 -8.72 7.52 -6.64
N VAL A 30 -8.92 8.11 -5.46
CA VAL A 30 -8.70 9.55 -5.26
C VAL A 30 -7.26 9.95 -5.59
N LEU A 31 -6.27 9.17 -5.12
CA LEU A 31 -4.86 9.42 -5.44
C LEU A 31 -4.58 9.36 -6.95
N LYS A 32 -5.14 8.36 -7.65
CA LYS A 32 -5.03 8.25 -9.11
C LYS A 32 -5.71 9.42 -9.83
N ASP A 33 -6.87 9.88 -9.36
CA ASP A 33 -7.60 11.03 -9.92
C ASP A 33 -6.80 12.33 -9.79
N TYR A 34 -5.93 12.45 -8.77
CA TYR A 34 -4.96 13.55 -8.66
C TYR A 34 -3.75 13.43 -9.60
N GLY A 35 -3.68 12.37 -10.42
CA GLY A 35 -2.58 12.11 -11.35
C GLY A 35 -1.32 11.58 -10.67
N ILE A 36 -1.47 10.88 -9.53
CA ILE A 36 -0.38 10.26 -8.78
C ILE A 36 -0.21 8.80 -9.25
N ASN A 37 1.04 8.33 -9.34
CA ASN A 37 1.33 6.94 -9.68
C ASN A 37 1.18 6.07 -8.44
N VAL A 38 0.13 5.25 -8.40
CA VAL A 38 -0.19 4.41 -7.23
C VAL A 38 0.00 2.93 -7.56
N SER A 39 0.93 2.30 -6.86
CA SER A 39 1.09 0.85 -6.77
C SER A 39 0.37 0.35 -5.52
N VAL A 40 -0.37 -0.75 -5.64
CA VAL A 40 -1.03 -1.41 -4.50
C VAL A 40 -0.43 -2.80 -4.34
N TYR A 41 0.00 -3.16 -3.14
CA TYR A 41 0.51 -4.49 -2.83
C TYR A 41 -0.25 -5.07 -1.64
N ASP A 42 -0.86 -6.24 -1.84
CA ASP A 42 -1.51 -7.01 -0.78
C ASP A 42 -1.31 -8.51 -1.08
N PRO A 43 -0.65 -9.27 -0.20
CA PRO A 43 -0.40 -10.69 -0.41
C PRO A 43 -1.63 -11.58 -0.19
N TRP A 44 -2.68 -11.08 0.47
CA TRP A 44 -3.91 -11.80 0.76
C TRP A 44 -5.01 -11.53 -0.27
N ALA A 45 -5.05 -10.33 -0.84
CA ALA A 45 -6.04 -9.97 -1.85
C ALA A 45 -5.85 -10.77 -3.15
N ARG A 46 -6.96 -11.23 -3.74
CA ARG A 46 -6.92 -11.84 -5.07
C ARG A 46 -6.94 -10.75 -6.14
N ALA A 47 -5.91 -10.70 -6.99
CA ALA A 47 -5.78 -9.68 -8.03
C ALA A 47 -7.00 -9.62 -8.97
N GLU A 48 -7.58 -10.79 -9.32
CA GLU A 48 -8.79 -10.85 -10.15
C GLU A 48 -9.99 -10.19 -9.47
N GLU A 49 -10.23 -10.49 -8.18
CA GLU A 49 -11.35 -9.89 -7.42
C GLU A 49 -11.17 -8.37 -7.28
N VAL A 50 -9.95 -7.91 -6.99
CA VAL A 50 -9.66 -6.47 -6.89
C VAL A 50 -9.86 -5.74 -8.22
N ARG A 51 -9.42 -6.34 -9.32
CA ARG A 51 -9.63 -5.76 -10.65
C ARG A 51 -11.11 -5.73 -11.03
N ASP A 52 -11.83 -6.82 -10.80
CA ASP A 52 -13.23 -6.94 -11.24
C ASP A 52 -14.16 -6.06 -10.40
N GLU A 53 -13.88 -5.89 -9.09
CA GLU A 53 -14.70 -5.06 -8.19
C GLU A 53 -14.30 -3.57 -8.20
N TYR A 54 -13.00 -3.26 -8.31
CA TYR A 54 -12.48 -1.90 -8.12
C TYR A 54 -11.75 -1.32 -9.35
N GLY A 55 -11.47 -2.11 -10.38
CA GLY A 55 -10.68 -1.68 -11.55
C GLY A 55 -9.23 -1.35 -11.20
N ILE A 56 -8.72 -1.90 -10.09
CA ILE A 56 -7.36 -1.67 -9.59
C ILE A 56 -6.51 -2.90 -9.87
N GLU A 57 -5.33 -2.69 -10.44
CA GLU A 57 -4.33 -3.75 -10.61
C GLU A 57 -3.45 -3.84 -9.35
N LEU A 58 -3.33 -5.04 -8.79
CA LEU A 58 -2.39 -5.32 -7.72
C LEU A 58 -0.99 -5.57 -8.28
N THR A 59 0.01 -5.05 -7.59
CA THR A 59 1.41 -5.33 -7.85
C THR A 59 1.72 -6.73 -7.32
N GLY A 60 2.22 -7.64 -8.18
CA GLY A 60 2.50 -9.03 -7.78
C GLY A 60 3.74 -9.20 -6.90
N SER A 61 4.69 -8.27 -6.97
CA SER A 61 5.88 -8.26 -6.12
C SER A 61 6.46 -6.87 -5.98
N LEU A 62 7.04 -6.59 -4.82
CA LEU A 62 7.82 -5.38 -4.59
C LEU A 62 9.20 -5.61 -5.24
N SER A 63 9.34 -5.20 -6.50
CA SER A 63 10.56 -5.41 -7.28
C SER A 63 11.77 -4.72 -6.65
N GLU A 64 12.87 -5.46 -6.49
CA GLU A 64 14.16 -4.90 -6.10
C GLU A 64 14.56 -3.79 -7.08
N GLY A 65 14.61 -2.54 -6.59
CA GLY A 65 15.02 -1.37 -7.37
C GLY A 65 13.92 -0.34 -7.64
N ARG A 66 12.63 -0.67 -7.45
CA ARG A 66 11.58 0.36 -7.48
C ARG A 66 11.52 1.04 -6.11
N LYS A 67 11.65 2.37 -6.14
CA LYS A 67 11.57 3.21 -4.94
C LYS A 67 10.30 4.05 -4.96
N TYR A 68 9.75 4.29 -3.78
CA TYR A 68 8.52 5.04 -3.59
C TYR A 68 8.79 6.30 -2.77
N ASP A 69 8.15 7.40 -3.16
CA ASP A 69 8.19 8.67 -2.43
C ASP A 69 7.21 8.66 -1.26
N VAL A 70 6.15 7.85 -1.35
CA VAL A 70 5.20 7.67 -0.25
C VAL A 70 4.87 6.20 -0.09
N ILE A 71 4.91 5.72 1.15
CA ILE A 71 4.38 4.40 1.52
C ILE A 71 3.26 4.59 2.53
N VAL A 72 2.10 4.01 2.26
CA VAL A 72 0.94 4.04 3.15
C VAL A 72 0.62 2.62 3.59
N LEU A 73 0.72 2.34 4.90
CA LEU A 73 0.21 1.09 5.46
C LEU A 73 -1.28 1.23 5.75
N ALA A 74 -2.12 0.71 4.87
CA ALA A 74 -3.57 0.77 5.01
C ALA A 74 -4.14 -0.40 5.84
N VAL A 75 -3.51 -1.58 5.75
CA VAL A 75 -3.92 -2.80 6.47
C VAL A 75 -2.70 -3.51 7.03
N ALA A 76 -2.71 -3.86 8.31
CA ALA A 76 -1.58 -4.46 9.02
C ALA A 76 -1.51 -5.99 8.87
N HIS A 77 -1.19 -6.45 7.66
CA HIS A 77 -0.86 -7.87 7.45
C HIS A 77 0.47 -8.21 8.13
N LYS A 78 0.59 -9.46 8.59
CA LYS A 78 1.82 -9.93 9.27
C LYS A 78 3.05 -9.85 8.36
N GLU A 79 2.85 -10.10 7.08
CA GLU A 79 3.88 -10.03 6.04
C GLU A 79 4.52 -8.64 5.92
N PHE A 80 3.82 -7.58 6.30
CA PHE A 80 4.36 -6.22 6.24
C PHE A 80 5.25 -5.87 7.44
N LEU A 81 5.13 -6.62 8.55
CA LEU A 81 5.98 -6.43 9.73
C LEU A 81 7.41 -6.91 9.48
N GLU A 82 7.58 -7.85 8.55
CA GLU A 82 8.86 -8.41 8.15
C GLU A 82 9.44 -7.70 6.91
N LEU A 83 8.73 -6.73 6.35
CA LEU A 83 9.13 -6.02 5.14
C LEU A 83 10.18 -4.94 5.45
N ASP A 84 11.27 -4.93 4.69
CA ASP A 84 12.30 -3.89 4.78
C ASP A 84 11.82 -2.59 4.09
N ILE A 85 11.05 -1.78 4.83
CA ILE A 85 10.53 -0.49 4.37
C ILE A 85 11.65 0.46 3.89
N PRO A 86 12.79 0.62 4.61
CA PRO A 86 13.93 1.41 4.13
C PRO A 86 14.43 1.02 2.74
N SER A 87 14.39 -0.27 2.39
CA SER A 87 14.78 -0.73 1.05
C SER A 87 13.81 -0.31 -0.07
N LEU A 88 12.60 0.13 0.26
CA LEU A 88 11.54 0.47 -0.70
C LEU A 88 11.35 1.97 -0.89
N VAL A 89 11.87 2.81 0.00
CA VAL A 89 11.69 4.27 -0.07
C VAL A 89 12.79 4.97 -0.87
N SER A 90 12.44 6.09 -1.50
CA SER A 90 13.38 7.03 -2.13
C SER A 90 14.08 7.90 -1.07
N GLU A 91 15.05 8.74 -1.48
CA GLU A 91 15.79 9.60 -0.53
C GLU A 91 14.88 10.60 0.19
N ASN A 92 13.93 11.20 -0.53
CA ASN A 92 12.92 12.10 0.03
C ASN A 92 11.58 11.37 0.04
N HIS A 93 11.23 10.78 1.18
CA HIS A 93 10.05 9.94 1.31
C HIS A 93 9.16 10.33 2.49
N VAL A 94 7.95 9.77 2.49
CA VAL A 94 7.02 9.78 3.62
C VAL A 94 6.46 8.38 3.83
N VAL A 95 6.59 7.84 5.04
CA VAL A 95 5.93 6.60 5.46
C VAL A 95 4.80 6.95 6.42
N TYR A 96 3.57 6.66 5.99
CA TYR A 96 2.36 6.87 6.78
C TYR A 96 1.77 5.54 7.25
N ASP A 97 1.73 5.35 8.56
CA ASP A 97 1.22 4.13 9.16
C ASP A 97 -0.17 4.34 9.79
N VAL A 98 -1.22 3.94 9.07
CA VAL A 98 -2.62 4.07 9.53
C VAL A 98 -2.93 3.11 10.69
N LYS A 99 -2.11 2.07 10.89
CA LYS A 99 -2.37 1.00 11.88
C LYS A 99 -1.41 1.02 13.07
N GLY A 100 -0.31 1.77 12.97
CA GLY A 100 0.71 1.88 14.00
C GLY A 100 1.46 0.56 14.28
N CYS A 101 1.66 -0.25 13.23
CA CYS A 101 2.25 -1.59 13.34
C CYS A 101 3.68 -1.69 12.80
N LEU A 102 4.14 -0.72 11.98
CA LEU A 102 5.51 -0.69 11.47
C LEU A 102 6.51 -0.28 12.55
N ASN A 103 7.79 -0.53 12.29
CA ASN A 103 8.88 -0.03 13.15
C ASN A 103 8.78 1.51 13.26
N PRO A 104 8.63 2.08 14.48
CA PRO A 104 8.54 3.51 14.68
C PRO A 104 9.69 4.34 14.09
N GLU A 105 10.88 3.76 13.94
CA GLU A 105 12.04 4.44 13.36
C GLU A 105 11.91 4.69 11.84
N TRP A 106 11.01 3.96 11.16
CA TRP A 106 10.78 4.08 9.72
C TRP A 106 9.53 4.89 9.37
N VAL A 107 8.80 5.38 10.37
CA VAL A 107 7.48 6.00 10.19
C VAL A 107 7.54 7.49 10.47
N ASP A 108 7.14 8.29 9.49
CA ASP A 108 7.09 9.75 9.62
C ASP A 108 5.85 10.21 10.40
N ASP A 109 4.70 9.57 10.17
CA ASP A 109 3.45 9.89 10.86
C ASP A 109 2.49 8.69 10.94
N ARG A 110 1.58 8.71 11.91
CA ARG A 110 0.64 7.62 12.21
C ARG A 110 -0.69 8.15 12.75
N LEU A 111 -1.76 7.35 12.61
CA LEU A 111 -3.10 7.68 13.11
C LEU A 111 -3.39 7.08 14.49
#